data_AF-A0A2V8M7S1-F1
#
_entry.id   AF-A0A2V8M7S1-F1
#
_cell.length_a   1.000
_cell.length_b   1.000
_cell.length_c   1.000
_cell.angle_alpha   90.00
_cell.angle_beta   90.00
_cell.angle_gamma   90.00
#
_symmetry.space_group_name_H-M   'P 1'
#
loop_
_entity.id
_entity.type
_entity.pdbx_description
1 polymer ?
#
loop_
_entity_poly.entity_id
_entity_poly.type
_entity_poly.pdbx_seq_one_letter_code
_entity_poly.pdbx_strand_id
1 'polypeptide(L)'
;MWTIRRAVFVLLPAFAAAAIFLIALRTFNAQVSEQAKQIHDRAIVIDSHADTTQRLLFDKTFDIVARNKDGNVDFPRMREGGLDVTAASALHAHVAPN
;
A
#
# COMPACT_ATOMS: atom_id res chain seq x y z
N MET A 1 -50.64 4.19 -14.42
CA MET A 1 -50.23 5.00 -13.26
C MET A 1 -49.58 4.18 -12.12
N TRP A 2 -49.97 2.93 -11.89
CA TRP A 2 -49.43 2.08 -10.79
C TRP A 2 -48.01 1.52 -11.05
N THR A 3 -47.69 1.19 -12.32
CA THR A 3 -46.37 0.67 -12.73
C THR A 3 -45.26 1.70 -12.66
N ILE A 4 -45.54 2.94 -13.08
CA ILE A 4 -44.59 4.07 -13.02
C ILE A 4 -44.26 4.43 -11.56
N ARG A 5 -45.26 4.44 -10.68
CA ARG A 5 -45.06 4.69 -9.24
C ARG A 5 -44.16 3.64 -8.60
N ARG A 6 -44.35 2.36 -8.90
CA ARG A 6 -43.50 1.26 -8.40
C ARG A 6 -42.06 1.34 -8.90
N ALA A 7 -41.86 1.67 -10.18
CA ALA A 7 -40.52 1.86 -10.74
C ALA A 7 -39.78 3.01 -10.04
N VAL A 8 -40.45 4.13 -9.75
CA VAL A 8 -39.87 5.25 -8.99
C VAL A 8 -39.52 4.84 -7.56
N PHE A 9 -40.39 4.08 -6.87
CA PHE A 9 -40.12 3.61 -5.50
C PHE A 9 -38.95 2.62 -5.38
N VAL A 10 -38.54 1.96 -6.47
CA VAL A 10 -37.42 0.99 -6.48
C VAL A 10 -36.15 1.58 -7.07
N LEU A 11 -36.25 2.32 -8.18
CA LEU A 11 -35.08 2.85 -8.89
C LEU A 11 -34.46 4.04 -8.16
N LEU A 12 -35.26 4.88 -7.50
CA LEU A 12 -34.76 6.06 -6.79
C LEU A 12 -33.88 5.70 -5.56
N PRO A 13 -34.28 4.78 -4.65
CA PRO A 13 -33.39 4.34 -3.57
C PRO A 13 -32.18 3.54 -4.07
N ALA A 14 -32.32 2.78 -5.16
CA ALA A 14 -31.19 2.08 -5.77
C ALA A 14 -30.13 3.06 -6.33
N PHE A 15 -30.57 4.14 -6.97
CA PHE A 15 -29.69 5.20 -7.46
C PHE A 15 -29.04 5.98 -6.31
N ALA A 16 -29.80 6.26 -5.24
CA ALA A 16 -29.26 6.88 -4.03
C ALA A 16 -28.21 5.99 -3.34
N ALA A 17 -28.47 4.68 -3.23
CA ALA A 17 -27.51 3.73 -2.67
C ALA A 17 -26.23 3.63 -3.51
N ALA A 18 -26.35 3.61 -4.85
CA ALA A 18 -25.19 3.65 -5.74
C ALA A 18 -24.40 4.96 -5.60
N ALA A 19 -25.07 6.11 -5.48
CA ALA A 19 -24.42 7.39 -5.24
C ALA A 19 -23.69 7.43 -3.89
N ILE A 20 -24.32 6.94 -2.81
CA ILE A 20 -23.70 6.83 -1.48
C ILE A 20 -22.47 5.91 -1.53
N PHE A 21 -22.57 4.77 -2.21
CA PHE A 21 -21.45 3.83 -2.38
C PHE A 21 -20.28 4.48 -3.14
N LEU A 22 -20.55 5.22 -4.21
CA LEU A 22 -19.54 5.96 -4.96
C LEU A 22 -18.88 7.08 -4.14
N ILE A 23 -19.64 7.75 -3.26
CA ILE A 23 -19.11 8.76 -2.33
C ILE A 23 -18.24 8.08 -1.26
N ALA A 24 -18.70 6.96 -0.68
CA ALA A 24 -17.96 6.21 0.32
C ALA A 24 -16.61 5.67 -0.23
N LEU A 25 -16.60 5.20 -1.49
CA LEU A 25 -15.38 4.82 -2.21
C LEU A 25 -14.36 5.95 -2.32
N ARG A 26 -14.81 7.21 -2.46
CA ARG A 26 -13.92 8.39 -2.51
C ARG A 26 -13.31 8.71 -1.16
N THR A 27 -14.06 8.51 -0.07
CA THR A 27 -13.65 8.86 1.29
C THR A 27 -12.83 7.77 1.99
N PHE A 28 -12.72 6.57 1.42
CA PHE A 28 -11.98 5.45 2.02
C PHE A 28 -10.44 5.62 1.94
N ASN A 29 -9.93 6.63 1.23
CA ASN A 29 -8.50 6.93 1.30
C ASN A 29 -8.19 7.50 2.70
N ALA A 30 -7.39 6.78 3.48
CA ALA A 30 -6.83 7.27 4.73
C ALA A 30 -6.08 8.59 4.43
N GLN A 31 -6.68 9.70 4.82
CA GLN A 31 -6.13 11.01 4.49
C GLN A 31 -5.00 11.31 5.47
N VAL A 32 -3.76 11.17 5.00
CA VAL A 32 -2.59 11.67 5.73
C VAL A 32 -2.73 13.18 5.87
N SER A 33 -2.56 13.70 7.09
CA SER A 33 -2.65 15.15 7.29
C SER A 33 -1.50 15.85 6.55
N GLU A 34 -1.77 17.05 6.05
CA GLU A 34 -0.75 17.85 5.37
C GLU A 34 0.47 18.09 6.27
N GLN A 35 0.24 18.27 7.58
CA GLN A 35 1.31 18.40 8.56
C GLN A 35 2.17 17.14 8.66
N ALA A 36 1.58 15.94 8.70
CA ALA A 36 2.33 14.69 8.76
C ALA A 36 3.18 14.50 7.50
N LYS A 37 2.63 14.82 6.33
CA LYS A 37 3.35 14.80 5.07
C LYS A 37 4.54 15.77 5.07
N GLN A 38 4.34 17.00 5.55
CA GLN A 38 5.42 17.98 5.67
C GLN A 38 6.53 17.56 6.65
N ILE A 39 6.20 16.84 7.72
CA ILE A 39 7.21 16.29 8.63
C ILE A 39 8.00 15.20 7.91
N HIS A 40 7.31 14.27 7.26
CA HIS A 40 7.90 13.17 6.50
C HIS A 40 8.84 13.65 5.39
N ASP A 41 8.37 14.59 4.55
CA ASP A 41 9.13 15.14 3.42
C ASP A 41 10.41 15.90 3.84
N ARG A 42 10.53 16.28 5.13
CA ARG A 42 11.70 16.98 5.68
C ARG A 42 12.58 16.10 6.58
N ALA A 43 12.10 14.91 6.94
CA ALA A 43 12.83 14.00 7.81
C ALA A 43 13.87 13.21 7.01
N ILE A 44 14.90 12.72 7.71
CA ILE A 44 15.66 11.57 7.25
C ILE A 44 14.97 10.35 7.83
N VAL A 45 14.34 9.55 6.98
CA VAL A 45 13.56 8.38 7.40
C VAL A 45 14.48 7.17 7.42
N ILE A 46 14.65 6.60 8.61
CA ILE A 46 15.48 5.44 8.86
C ILE A 46 14.58 4.30 9.34
N ASP A 47 14.47 3.26 8.53
CA ASP A 47 13.90 1.98 8.94
C ASP A 47 14.98 1.13 9.59
N SER A 48 14.77 0.73 10.85
CA SER A 48 15.74 -0.03 11.62
C SER A 48 15.77 -1.53 11.28
N HIS A 49 14.86 -2.05 10.46
CA HIS A 49 14.82 -3.48 10.17
C HIS A 49 14.03 -3.85 8.91
N ALA A 50 14.71 -4.46 7.94
CA ALA A 50 14.08 -5.05 6.76
C ALA A 50 14.70 -6.41 6.37
N ASP A 51 13.85 -7.40 6.12
CA ASP A 51 14.23 -8.76 5.69
C ASP A 51 14.51 -8.89 4.18
N THR A 52 14.52 -7.77 3.45
CA THR A 52 14.75 -7.72 2.00
C THR A 52 16.08 -8.36 1.59
N THR A 53 17.07 -8.35 2.48
CA THR A 53 18.37 -9.00 2.26
C THR A 53 18.29 -10.50 2.04
N GLN A 54 17.31 -11.20 2.62
CA GLN A 54 17.12 -12.62 2.34
C GLN A 54 16.84 -12.85 0.84
N ARG A 55 16.10 -11.94 0.20
CA ARG A 55 15.86 -12.01 -1.25
C ARG A 55 17.13 -11.75 -2.04
N LEU A 56 17.94 -10.77 -1.64
CA LEU A 56 19.24 -10.51 -2.27
C LEU A 56 20.17 -11.74 -2.23
N LEU A 57 20.07 -12.55 -1.18
CA LEU A 57 20.93 -13.73 -1.00
C LEU A 57 20.40 -14.97 -1.73
N PHE A 58 19.09 -15.21 -1.69
CA PHE A 58 18.51 -16.50 -2.11
C PHE A 58 17.69 -16.44 -3.39
N ASP A 59 17.20 -15.27 -3.79
CA ASP A 59 16.43 -15.08 -5.02
C ASP A 59 17.31 -14.48 -6.13
N LYS A 60 17.77 -15.34 -7.05
CA LYS A 60 18.62 -14.93 -8.18
C LYS A 60 17.91 -14.01 -9.18
N THR A 61 16.60 -13.89 -9.11
CA THR A 61 15.80 -13.05 -10.01
C THR A 61 15.48 -11.70 -9.38
N PHE A 62 15.76 -11.51 -8.09
CA PHE A 62 15.47 -10.29 -7.38
C PHE A 62 16.48 -9.20 -7.75
N ASP A 63 15.95 -8.05 -8.16
CA ASP A 63 16.72 -6.84 -8.42
C ASP A 63 16.15 -5.71 -7.56
N ILE A 64 16.90 -5.26 -6.55
CA ILE A 64 16.48 -4.19 -5.64
C ILE A 64 16.32 -2.84 -6.35
N VAL A 65 16.97 -2.64 -7.50
CA VAL A 65 16.89 -1.40 -8.27
C VAL A 65 15.62 -1.38 -9.14
N ALA A 66 15.08 -2.54 -9.49
CA ALA A 66 13.87 -2.67 -10.29
C ALA A 66 12.59 -2.55 -9.44
N ARG A 67 11.47 -2.23 -10.10
CA ARG A 67 10.13 -2.34 -9.49
C ARG A 67 9.72 -3.81 -9.50
N ASN A 68 9.76 -4.44 -8.33
CA ASN A 68 9.45 -5.87 -8.21
C ASN A 68 7.94 -6.11 -8.13
N LYS A 69 7.47 -7.24 -8.69
CA LYS A 69 6.04 -7.62 -8.67
C LYS A 69 5.54 -7.93 -7.26
N ASP A 70 6.43 -8.36 -6.39
CA ASP A 70 6.19 -8.78 -5.01
C ASP A 70 7.22 -8.16 -4.04
N GLY A 71 6.98 -8.33 -2.74
CA GLY A 71 7.76 -7.72 -1.68
C GLY A 71 7.42 -6.26 -1.40
N ASN A 72 8.05 -5.72 -0.35
CA ASN A 72 7.67 -4.42 0.23
C ASN A 72 8.73 -3.34 0.02
N VAL A 73 9.98 -3.73 -0.27
CA VAL A 73 11.13 -2.83 -0.37
C VAL A 73 11.85 -3.08 -1.68
N ASP A 74 11.94 -2.03 -2.48
CA ASP A 74 12.84 -1.85 -3.62
C ASP A 74 13.09 -0.35 -3.78
N PHE A 75 14.09 0.05 -4.56
CA PHE A 75 14.47 1.45 -4.71
C PHE A 75 13.32 2.34 -5.26
N PRO A 76 12.50 1.89 -6.23
CA PRO A 76 11.32 2.63 -6.64
C PRO A 76 10.35 2.90 -5.49
N ARG A 77 10.01 1.90 -4.67
CA ARG A 77 9.13 2.06 -3.51
C ARG A 77 9.75 2.93 -2.41
N MET A 78 11.05 2.79 -2.16
CA MET A 78 11.77 3.64 -1.20
C MET A 78 11.70 5.11 -1.60
N ARG A 79 11.91 5.41 -2.89
CA ARG A 79 11.82 6.77 -3.42
C ARG A 79 10.39 7.33 -3.39
N GLU A 80 9.40 6.51 -3.78
CA GLU A 80 7.98 6.91 -3.73
C GLU A 80 7.48 7.13 -2.30
N GLY A 81 7.96 6.31 -1.36
CA GLY A 81 7.57 6.35 0.04
C GLY A 81 8.41 7.29 0.91
N GLY A 82 9.47 7.90 0.38
CA GLY A 82 10.38 8.77 1.14
C GLY A 82 11.16 8.02 2.24
N LEU A 83 11.68 6.82 1.93
CA LEU A 83 12.56 6.06 2.82
C LEU A 83 14.02 6.25 2.39
N ASP A 84 14.82 6.88 3.23
CA ASP A 84 16.21 7.21 2.90
C ASP A 84 17.18 6.07 3.20
N VAL A 85 16.99 5.41 4.35
CA VAL A 85 17.86 4.33 4.84
C VAL A 85 17.01 3.21 5.40
N THR A 86 17.37 1.97 5.07
CA THR A 86 16.83 0.78 5.72
C THR A 86 17.96 -0.12 6.19
N ALA A 87 17.87 -0.59 7.43
CA ALA A 87 18.83 -1.53 7.97
C ALA A 87 18.45 -2.96 7.57
N ALA A 88 19.34 -3.56 6.79
CA ALA A 88 19.33 -4.96 6.44
C ALA A 88 19.29 -5.86 7.69
N SER A 89 18.32 -6.77 7.76
CA SER A 89 18.40 -7.86 8.72
C SER A 89 19.48 -8.86 8.27
N ALA A 90 20.24 -9.35 9.24
CA ALA A 90 21.18 -10.46 9.05
C ALA A 90 20.66 -11.65 9.86
N LEU A 91 19.72 -12.40 9.28
CA LEU A 91 19.22 -13.61 9.91
C LEU A 91 20.12 -14.80 9.55
N HIS A 92 20.76 -15.39 10.55
CA HIS A 92 21.40 -16.70 10.43
C HIS A 92 20.39 -17.78 10.82
N ALA A 93 19.80 -18.45 9.82
CA ALA A 93 18.98 -19.63 10.08
C ALA A 93 19.88 -20.85 10.24
N HIS A 94 19.80 -21.51 11.41
CA HIS A 94 20.49 -22.79 11.62
C HIS A 94 19.77 -23.87 10.82
N VAL A 95 20.38 -24.29 9.71
CA VAL A 95 19.92 -25.48 8.98
C VAL A 95 20.41 -26.69 9.76
N ALA A 96 19.51 -27.37 10.46
CA ALA A 96 19.84 -28.63 11.12
C ALA A 96 20.30 -29.63 10.05
N PRO A 97 21.43 -30.33 10.26
CA PRO A 97 21.83 -31.39 9.36
C PRO A 97 20.77 -32.51 9.39
N ASN A 98 20.41 -32.98 8.20
CA ASN A 98 19.46 -34.09 7.98
C ASN A 98 19.92 -35.38 8.66
#